data_AF-A0A7V3KWX2-F1
#
_entry.id   AF-A0A7V3KWX2-F1
#
_cell.length_a   1.000
_cell.length_b   1.000
_cell.length_c   1.000
_cell.angle_alpha   90.00
_cell.angle_beta   90.00
_cell.angle_gamma   90.00
#
_symmetry.space_group_name_H-M   'P 1'
#
loop_
_entity.id
_entity.type
_entity.pdbx_description
1 polymer ?
#
loop_
_entity_poly.entity_id
_entity_poly.type
_entity_poly.pdbx_seq_one_letter_code
_entity_poly.pdbx_strand_id
1 'polypeptide(L)'
;MEFHVDIGPQYEGEVIRKENLYMEFGGPKVPYKFELATVKSPEEIENEKVEIIGPDINELAPYDPETDKGGSYPMAILIDVAGAELDKDAEPIIERKIHMYLNFIQGWYHMNQRQDMWVRMSTEAYKKGFTSLKELGEIFNFLFTSEMPIIEKIQTTIITDPKKVEELLPEALQRYAARDERARQLKDEDVET
;
A
#
# COMPACT_ATOMS: atom_id res chain seq x y z
N MET A 1 -20.25 2.58 -2.23
CA MET A 1 -19.18 3.48 -2.68
C MET A 1 -19.04 3.26 -4.17
N GLU A 2 -18.95 4.32 -4.96
CA GLU A 2 -18.73 4.23 -6.42
C GLU A 2 -17.29 4.70 -6.67
N PHE A 3 -16.48 3.86 -7.29
CA PHE A 3 -15.07 4.13 -7.60
C PHE A 3 -14.92 4.37 -9.11
N HIS A 4 -13.92 5.14 -9.53
CA HIS A 4 -13.73 5.54 -10.93
C HIS A 4 -13.22 4.40 -11.83
N VAL A 5 -12.65 3.37 -11.23
CA VAL A 5 -12.13 2.20 -11.93
C VAL A 5 -12.75 0.94 -11.35
N ASP A 6 -12.76 -0.12 -12.15
CA ASP A 6 -13.25 -1.40 -11.68
C ASP A 6 -12.27 -2.02 -10.68
N ILE A 7 -12.81 -2.81 -9.75
CA ILE A 7 -12.03 -3.50 -8.72
C ILE A 7 -12.41 -4.98 -8.77
N GLY A 8 -11.41 -5.87 -8.84
CA GLY A 8 -11.62 -7.30 -8.78
C GLY A 8 -10.40 -8.13 -9.21
N PRO A 9 -10.41 -9.43 -8.90
CA PRO A 9 -9.28 -10.33 -9.14
C PRO A 9 -8.92 -10.50 -10.62
N GLN A 10 -9.83 -10.19 -11.54
CA GLN A 10 -9.55 -10.21 -12.98
C GLN A 10 -8.44 -9.23 -13.41
N TYR A 11 -8.16 -8.20 -12.60
CA TYR A 11 -7.14 -7.20 -12.88
C TYR A 11 -5.76 -7.55 -12.27
N GLU A 12 -5.66 -8.59 -11.43
CA GLU A 12 -4.44 -8.92 -10.68
C GLU A 12 -3.21 -9.13 -11.58
N GLY A 13 -3.43 -9.63 -12.81
CA GLY A 13 -2.38 -9.89 -13.79
C GLY A 13 -2.03 -8.70 -14.70
N GLU A 14 -2.64 -7.53 -14.50
CA GLU A 14 -2.32 -6.34 -15.29
C GLU A 14 -0.86 -5.91 -15.09
N VAL A 15 -0.21 -5.42 -16.16
CA VAL A 15 1.15 -4.91 -16.10
C VAL A 15 1.21 -3.55 -16.78
N ILE A 16 1.74 -2.55 -16.07
CA ILE A 16 1.87 -1.19 -16.58
C ILE A 16 3.29 -0.99 -17.12
N ARG A 17 3.40 -0.99 -18.45
CA ARG A 17 4.62 -0.65 -19.17
C ARG A 17 4.77 0.86 -19.32
N LYS A 18 5.98 1.32 -19.67
CA LYS A 18 6.30 2.75 -19.79
C LYS A 18 5.38 3.50 -20.76
N GLU A 19 4.90 2.85 -21.82
CA GLU A 19 4.05 3.48 -22.83
C GLU A 19 2.68 3.88 -22.24
N ASN A 20 2.24 3.20 -21.18
CA ASN A 20 0.95 3.43 -20.52
C ASN A 20 1.11 3.98 -19.09
N LEU A 21 2.34 4.34 -18.68
CA LEU A 21 2.64 4.82 -17.34
C LEU A 21 2.21 6.27 -17.18
N TYR A 22 1.39 6.55 -16.17
CA TYR A 22 1.10 7.92 -15.75
C TYR A 22 2.09 8.39 -14.68
N MET A 23 2.27 7.58 -13.64
CA MET A 23 3.28 7.79 -12.60
C MET A 23 3.59 6.48 -11.87
N GLU A 24 4.71 6.46 -11.17
CA GLU A 24 5.15 5.37 -10.33
C GLU A 24 5.57 5.88 -8.95
N PHE A 25 5.33 5.05 -7.95
CA PHE A 25 5.77 5.28 -6.59
C PHE A 25 6.72 4.18 -6.17
N GLY A 26 7.82 4.57 -5.53
CA GLY A 26 8.85 3.63 -5.14
C GLY A 26 9.67 3.10 -6.34
N GLY A 27 9.92 1.79 -6.36
CA GLY A 27 10.78 1.18 -7.38
C GLY A 27 12.26 1.59 -7.28
N PRO A 28 13.08 1.27 -8.29
CA PRO A 28 14.55 1.41 -8.22
C PRO A 28 15.05 2.86 -8.27
N LYS A 29 14.23 3.81 -8.75
CA LYS A 29 14.60 5.22 -8.86
C LYS A 29 14.41 5.99 -7.55
N VAL A 30 13.68 5.41 -6.59
CA VAL A 30 13.24 6.09 -5.38
C VAL A 30 13.89 5.42 -4.17
N PRO A 31 14.73 6.15 -3.41
CA PRO A 31 15.49 5.56 -2.31
C PRO A 31 14.60 5.20 -1.11
N TYR A 32 13.61 6.04 -0.80
CA TYR A 32 12.76 5.88 0.38
C TYR A 32 11.33 5.56 -0.04
N LYS A 33 10.87 4.39 0.39
CA LYS A 33 9.56 3.82 0.11
C LYS A 33 9.33 2.67 1.07
N PHE A 34 8.09 2.43 1.48
CA PHE A 34 7.74 1.23 2.22
C PHE A 34 6.23 1.01 2.30
N GLU A 35 5.83 -0.17 2.75
CA GLU A 35 4.44 -0.48 3.10
C GLU A 35 4.43 -1.24 4.41
N LEU A 36 3.52 -0.89 5.32
CA LEU A 36 3.52 -1.43 6.68
C LEU A 36 2.09 -1.61 7.17
N ALA A 37 1.73 -2.85 7.52
CA ALA A 37 0.53 -3.09 8.33
C ALA A 37 0.87 -3.11 9.82
N THR A 38 0.00 -2.58 10.68
CA THR A 38 0.18 -2.58 12.13
C THR A 38 -1.12 -2.92 12.84
N VAL A 39 -1.07 -3.85 13.80
CA VAL A 39 -2.18 -4.06 14.72
C VAL A 39 -2.08 -3.03 15.85
N LYS A 40 -3.16 -2.29 16.07
CA LYS A 40 -3.30 -1.24 17.08
C LYS A 40 -4.40 -1.56 18.08
N SER A 41 -4.41 -0.82 19.18
CA SER A 41 -5.57 -0.82 20.09
C SER A 41 -6.75 -0.10 19.41
N PRO A 42 -8.01 -0.52 19.64
CA PRO A 42 -9.18 0.11 19.02
C PRO A 42 -9.33 1.61 19.30
N GLU A 43 -8.75 2.13 20.37
CA GLU A 43 -8.75 3.54 20.76
C GLU A 43 -7.76 4.39 19.97
N GLU A 44 -6.76 3.76 19.36
CA GLU A 44 -5.73 4.42 18.54
C GLU A 44 -6.17 4.60 17.07
N ILE A 45 -7.28 3.97 16.67
CA ILE A 45 -7.79 3.97 15.29
C ILE A 45 -9.11 4.74 15.18
N GLU A 46 -9.13 5.70 14.27
CA GLU A 46 -10.37 6.28 13.73
C GLU A 46 -10.84 5.41 12.56
N ASN A 47 -11.98 4.72 12.76
CA ASN A 47 -12.45 3.72 11.79
C ASN A 47 -12.74 4.34 10.41
N GLU A 48 -12.30 3.65 9.36
CA GLU A 48 -12.39 3.99 7.94
C GLU A 48 -11.73 5.33 7.56
N LYS A 49 -10.91 5.90 8.44
CA LYS A 49 -10.17 7.13 8.13
C LYS A 49 -9.16 6.87 7.00
N VAL A 50 -9.07 7.83 6.09
CA VAL A 50 -8.02 7.92 5.08
C VAL A 50 -7.30 9.25 5.24
N GLU A 51 -5.98 9.20 5.38
CA GLU A 51 -5.13 10.38 5.53
C GLU A 51 -4.04 10.41 4.46
N ILE A 52 -3.86 11.57 3.83
CA ILE A 52 -2.82 11.80 2.82
C ILE A 52 -1.83 12.82 3.38
N ILE A 53 -0.54 12.47 3.42
CA ILE A 53 0.53 13.34 3.90
C ILE A 53 1.53 13.60 2.78
N GLY A 54 1.46 14.79 2.20
CA GLY A 54 2.26 15.18 1.04
C GLY A 54 1.39 15.47 -0.19
N PRO A 55 2.02 15.69 -1.35
CA PRO A 55 1.31 15.99 -2.60
C PRO A 55 0.48 14.80 -3.10
N ASP A 56 -0.76 15.06 -3.51
CA ASP A 56 -1.63 14.07 -4.11
C ASP A 56 -1.37 13.88 -5.62
N ILE A 57 -2.00 12.89 -6.28
CA ILE A 57 -1.80 12.55 -7.70
C ILE A 57 -1.95 13.78 -8.61
N ASN A 58 -2.96 14.61 -8.39
CA ASN A 58 -3.24 15.80 -9.20
C ASN A 58 -2.26 16.96 -8.97
N GLU A 59 -1.40 16.88 -7.93
CA GLU A 59 -0.35 17.87 -7.62
C GLU A 59 1.03 17.42 -8.13
N LEU A 60 1.15 16.15 -8.53
CA LEU A 60 2.38 15.55 -9.00
C LEU A 60 2.50 15.64 -10.53
N ALA A 61 3.73 15.86 -11.02
CA ALA A 61 4.00 15.86 -12.44
C ALA A 61 4.01 14.42 -13.00
N PRO A 62 3.24 14.10 -14.05
CA PRO A 62 3.24 12.77 -14.61
C PRO A 62 4.57 12.43 -15.28
N TYR A 63 4.76 11.14 -15.54
CA TYR A 63 5.83 10.61 -16.37
C TYR A 63 5.71 11.14 -17.80
N ASP A 64 6.84 11.58 -18.36
CA ASP A 64 6.95 12.01 -19.75
C ASP A 64 7.61 10.90 -20.60
N PRO A 65 6.86 10.25 -21.50
CA PRO A 65 7.38 9.18 -22.35
C PRO A 65 8.37 9.67 -23.41
N GLU A 66 8.34 10.95 -23.81
CA GLU A 66 9.25 11.50 -24.81
C GLU A 66 10.65 11.75 -24.23
N THR A 67 10.71 12.14 -22.95
CA THR A 67 11.97 12.46 -22.28
C THR A 67 12.47 11.39 -21.29
N ASP A 68 11.67 10.35 -21.04
CA ASP A 68 11.90 9.29 -20.03
C ASP A 68 12.20 9.86 -18.63
N LYS A 69 11.51 10.95 -18.26
CA LYS A 69 11.72 11.71 -17.02
C LYS A 69 10.41 11.99 -16.30
N GLY A 70 10.54 12.36 -15.02
CA GLY A 70 9.39 12.68 -14.16
C GLY A 70 8.61 11.45 -13.73
N GLY A 71 7.55 11.67 -12.96
CA GLY A 71 6.60 10.64 -12.58
C GLY A 71 7.06 9.59 -11.57
N SER A 72 8.24 9.69 -10.95
CA SER A 72 8.71 8.75 -9.92
C SER A 72 8.76 9.41 -8.55
N TYR A 73 7.99 8.90 -7.58
CA TYR A 73 7.79 9.54 -6.27
C TYR A 73 8.00 8.60 -5.07
N PRO A 74 8.40 9.11 -3.90
CA PRO A 74 8.37 8.35 -2.65
C PRO A 74 6.93 8.05 -2.23
N MET A 75 6.75 6.91 -1.57
CA MET A 75 5.47 6.52 -0.99
C MET A 75 5.68 5.66 0.25
N ALA A 76 4.93 5.95 1.30
CA ALA A 76 4.64 5.00 2.37
C ALA A 76 3.15 4.67 2.38
N ILE A 77 2.81 3.38 2.43
CA ILE A 77 1.43 2.91 2.66
C ILE A 77 1.36 2.32 4.06
N LEU A 78 0.56 2.93 4.94
CA LEU A 78 0.36 2.47 6.30
C LEU A 78 -1.07 1.97 6.47
N ILE A 79 -1.22 0.71 6.86
CA ILE A 79 -2.52 0.07 7.15
C ILE A 79 -2.58 -0.25 8.64
N ASP A 80 -3.25 0.60 9.41
CA ASP A 80 -3.50 0.35 10.82
C ASP A 80 -4.83 -0.39 10.97
N VAL A 81 -4.84 -1.50 11.70
CA VAL A 81 -6.02 -2.34 11.93
C VAL A 81 -6.22 -2.64 13.42
N ALA A 82 -7.46 -2.85 13.82
CA ALA A 82 -7.82 -3.34 15.15
C ALA A 82 -9.00 -4.30 15.08
N GLY A 83 -9.03 -5.27 15.98
CA GLY A 83 -10.09 -6.28 16.12
C GLY A 83 -9.77 -7.21 17.26
N ALA A 84 -10.78 -7.78 17.91
CA ALA A 84 -10.61 -8.59 19.11
C ALA A 84 -9.79 -9.87 18.86
N GLU A 85 -9.81 -10.38 17.62
CA GLU A 85 -9.11 -11.59 17.19
C GLU A 85 -7.76 -11.31 16.52
N LEU A 86 -7.33 -10.03 16.43
CA LEU A 86 -6.08 -9.64 15.80
C LEU A 86 -4.93 -9.58 16.81
N ASP A 87 -3.84 -10.26 16.50
CA ASP A 87 -2.56 -10.13 17.19
C ASP A 87 -1.44 -9.67 16.23
N LYS A 88 -0.24 -9.43 16.77
CA LYS A 88 0.90 -8.93 15.99
C LYS A 88 1.41 -9.91 14.93
N ASP A 89 1.08 -11.19 15.02
CA ASP A 89 1.49 -12.20 14.04
C ASP A 89 0.62 -12.12 12.76
N ALA A 90 -0.55 -11.48 12.84
CA ALA A 90 -1.37 -11.14 11.67
C ALA A 90 -0.77 -10.02 10.81
N GLU A 91 0.07 -9.14 11.37
CA GLU A 91 0.63 -7.98 10.65
C GLU A 91 1.31 -8.34 9.31
N PRO A 92 2.26 -9.29 9.22
CA PRO A 92 2.86 -9.66 7.93
C PRO A 92 1.86 -10.26 6.93
N ILE A 93 0.81 -10.92 7.40
CA ILE A 93 -0.24 -11.49 6.54
C ILE A 93 -1.07 -10.37 5.92
N ILE A 94 -1.48 -9.39 6.74
CA ILE A 94 -2.23 -8.20 6.31
C ILE A 94 -1.37 -7.35 5.37
N GLU A 95 -0.09 -7.12 5.72
CA GLU A 95 0.84 -6.36 4.88
C GLU A 95 0.99 -6.99 3.50
N ARG A 96 1.05 -8.32 3.40
CA ARG A 96 1.13 -9.02 2.11
C ARG A 96 -0.11 -8.80 1.24
N LYS A 97 -1.27 -8.53 1.83
CA LYS A 97 -2.51 -8.26 1.08
C LYS A 97 -2.51 -6.89 0.40
N ILE A 98 -1.66 -5.93 0.81
CA ILE A 98 -1.49 -4.65 0.10
C ILE A 98 -1.14 -4.90 -1.37
N HIS A 99 -0.21 -5.83 -1.63
CA HIS A 99 0.14 -6.25 -2.98
C HIS A 99 -1.07 -6.75 -3.77
N MET A 100 -1.84 -7.66 -3.19
CA MET A 100 -2.97 -8.31 -3.86
C MET A 100 -4.08 -7.28 -4.14
N TYR A 101 -4.46 -6.52 -3.12
CA TYR A 101 -5.57 -5.56 -3.21
C TYR A 101 -5.25 -4.39 -4.12
N LEU A 102 -4.00 -3.91 -4.18
CA LEU A 102 -3.62 -2.88 -5.14
C LEU A 102 -3.71 -3.43 -6.57
N ASN A 103 -3.24 -4.66 -6.83
CA ASN A 103 -3.35 -5.29 -8.15
C ASN A 103 -4.79 -5.66 -8.53
N PHE A 104 -5.75 -5.68 -7.61
CA PHE A 104 -7.17 -5.83 -7.96
C PHE A 104 -7.78 -4.55 -8.54
N ILE A 105 -7.11 -3.41 -8.42
CA ILE A 105 -7.60 -2.13 -8.91
C ILE A 105 -7.18 -1.96 -10.36
N GLN A 106 -8.14 -1.88 -11.28
CA GLN A 106 -7.85 -1.72 -12.69
C GLN A 106 -6.96 -0.49 -12.95
N GLY A 107 -5.90 -0.70 -13.72
CA GLY A 107 -4.97 0.36 -14.08
C GLY A 107 -4.01 0.76 -12.97
N TRP A 108 -3.91 -0.03 -11.90
CA TRP A 108 -2.83 0.00 -10.93
C TRP A 108 -2.01 -1.29 -10.98
N TYR A 109 -0.76 -1.22 -10.53
CA TYR A 109 0.17 -2.35 -10.51
C TYR A 109 1.09 -2.24 -9.30
N HIS A 110 1.28 -3.33 -8.57
CA HIS A 110 2.21 -3.42 -7.44
C HIS A 110 3.15 -4.61 -7.56
N MET A 111 4.41 -4.41 -7.17
CA MET A 111 5.43 -5.45 -7.07
C MET A 111 6.25 -5.35 -5.80
N ASN A 112 6.91 -6.48 -5.47
CA ASN A 112 7.73 -6.68 -4.28
C ASN A 112 6.91 -6.55 -2.99
N GLN A 113 7.55 -6.04 -1.94
CA GLN A 113 6.99 -5.89 -0.60
C GLN A 113 7.84 -4.94 0.26
N ARG A 114 7.30 -4.49 1.39
CA ARG A 114 8.05 -3.72 2.42
C ARG A 114 8.77 -2.51 1.81
N GLN A 115 10.02 -2.25 2.18
CA GLN A 115 10.83 -1.14 1.66
C GLN A 115 11.25 -1.26 0.18
N ASP A 116 10.95 -2.40 -0.45
CA ASP A 116 11.29 -2.68 -1.85
C ASP A 116 10.07 -2.57 -2.77
N MET A 117 8.92 -2.13 -2.23
CA MET A 117 7.66 -1.95 -2.95
C MET A 117 7.80 -1.08 -4.20
N TRP A 118 6.99 -1.38 -5.21
CA TRP A 118 6.93 -0.61 -6.43
C TRP A 118 5.51 -0.56 -6.95
N VAL A 119 4.95 0.64 -7.02
CA VAL A 119 3.59 0.90 -7.48
C VAL A 119 3.64 1.67 -8.78
N ARG A 120 2.74 1.35 -9.71
CA ARG A 120 2.49 2.12 -10.93
C ARG A 120 1.01 2.40 -11.09
N MET A 121 0.70 3.56 -11.65
CA MET A 121 -0.64 3.94 -12.09
C MET A 121 -0.63 4.22 -13.59
N SER A 122 -1.65 3.73 -14.29
CA SER A 122 -1.78 3.86 -15.73
C SER A 122 -2.41 5.18 -16.15
N THR A 123 -2.10 5.63 -17.36
CA THR A 123 -2.73 6.81 -17.97
C THR A 123 -4.25 6.63 -18.13
N GLU A 124 -4.72 5.40 -18.33
CA GLU A 124 -6.15 5.10 -18.45
C GLU A 124 -6.89 5.25 -17.10
N ALA A 125 -6.30 4.82 -15.98
CA ALA A 125 -6.87 5.04 -14.65
C ALA A 125 -7.06 6.54 -14.37
N TYR A 126 -6.05 7.35 -14.68
CA TYR A 126 -6.13 8.81 -14.53
C TYR A 126 -7.24 9.42 -15.42
N LYS A 127 -7.33 9.00 -16.70
CA LYS A 127 -8.38 9.46 -17.62
C LYS A 127 -9.80 9.10 -17.16
N LYS A 128 -9.95 7.99 -16.42
CA LYS A 128 -11.23 7.58 -15.82
C LYS A 128 -11.62 8.42 -14.59
N GLY A 129 -10.71 9.23 -14.05
CA GLY A 129 -10.97 10.13 -12.93
C GLY A 129 -10.20 9.79 -11.65
N PHE A 130 -9.40 8.71 -11.65
CA PHE A 130 -8.58 8.33 -10.50
C PHE A 130 -7.43 9.33 -10.32
N THR A 131 -7.72 10.41 -9.58
CA THR A 131 -6.89 11.62 -9.49
C THR A 131 -6.47 11.95 -8.06
N SER A 132 -6.80 11.08 -7.09
CA SER A 132 -6.44 11.23 -5.68
C SER A 132 -6.10 9.87 -5.04
N LEU A 133 -5.04 9.84 -4.23
CA LEU A 133 -4.65 8.73 -3.37
C LEU A 133 -5.67 8.48 -2.26
N LYS A 134 -6.56 9.44 -1.97
CA LYS A 134 -7.65 9.22 -1.04
C LYS A 134 -8.56 8.08 -1.51
N GLU A 135 -8.87 8.03 -2.81
CA GLU A 135 -9.65 6.94 -3.39
C GLU A 135 -8.92 5.60 -3.23
N LEU A 136 -7.59 5.56 -3.40
CA LEU A 136 -6.79 4.35 -3.14
C LEU A 136 -6.90 3.90 -1.68
N GLY A 137 -6.84 4.82 -0.73
CA GLY A 137 -7.02 4.51 0.69
C GLY A 137 -8.43 4.02 1.04
N GLU A 138 -9.46 4.59 0.42
CA GLU A 138 -10.86 4.16 0.57
C GLU A 138 -11.06 2.75 0.01
N ILE A 139 -10.45 2.44 -1.13
CA ILE A 139 -10.44 1.09 -1.72
C ILE A 139 -9.73 0.10 -0.81
N PHE A 140 -8.57 0.45 -0.24
CA PHE A 140 -7.90 -0.42 0.73
C PHE A 140 -8.81 -0.70 1.93
N ASN A 141 -9.38 0.32 2.56
CA ASN A 141 -10.30 0.15 3.68
C ASN A 141 -11.45 -0.82 3.33
N PHE A 142 -12.06 -0.64 2.16
CA PHE A 142 -13.12 -1.51 1.64
C PHE A 142 -12.66 -2.96 1.43
N LEU A 143 -11.55 -3.18 0.72
CA LEU A 143 -11.07 -4.53 0.38
C LEU A 143 -10.61 -5.30 1.63
N PHE A 144 -9.85 -4.67 2.51
CA PHE A 144 -9.41 -5.30 3.76
C PHE A 144 -10.58 -5.72 4.64
N THR A 145 -11.55 -4.84 4.87
CA THR A 145 -12.71 -5.15 5.74
C THR A 145 -13.68 -6.14 5.10
N SER A 146 -13.80 -6.16 3.76
CA SER A 146 -14.65 -7.12 3.06
C SER A 146 -14.08 -8.54 3.09
N GLU A 147 -12.76 -8.67 2.95
CA GLU A 147 -12.08 -9.97 2.81
C GLU A 147 -11.57 -10.53 4.14
N MET A 148 -11.40 -9.68 5.16
CA MET A 148 -10.88 -10.08 6.48
C MET A 148 -11.84 -9.62 7.59
N PRO A 149 -12.92 -10.39 7.86
CA PRO A 149 -13.94 -10.03 8.86
C PRO A 149 -13.43 -9.83 10.29
N ILE A 150 -12.22 -10.31 10.59
CA ILE A 150 -11.52 -10.11 11.88
C ILE A 150 -11.04 -8.66 12.08
N ILE A 151 -11.02 -7.84 11.03
CA ILE A 151 -10.72 -6.40 11.10
C ILE A 151 -12.01 -5.66 11.47
N GLU A 152 -12.09 -5.18 12.72
CA GLU A 152 -13.23 -4.40 13.22
C GLU A 152 -13.07 -2.90 13.00
N LYS A 153 -11.82 -2.41 12.99
CA LYS A 153 -11.47 -1.04 12.62
C LYS A 153 -10.26 -1.00 11.72
N ILE A 154 -10.27 -0.07 10.76
CA ILE A 154 -9.16 0.16 9.85
C ILE A 154 -8.92 1.66 9.65
N GLN A 155 -7.66 2.04 9.46
CA GLN A 155 -7.26 3.36 9.00
C GLN A 155 -6.13 3.22 7.98
N THR A 156 -6.23 3.94 6.88
CA THR A 156 -5.19 3.99 5.85
C THR A 156 -4.52 5.35 5.84
N THR A 157 -3.18 5.38 5.91
CA THR A 157 -2.40 6.61 5.70
C THR A 157 -1.46 6.40 4.52
N ILE A 158 -1.51 7.32 3.54
CA ILE A 158 -0.62 7.30 2.38
C ILE A 158 0.24 8.56 2.44
N ILE A 159 1.55 8.38 2.40
CA ILE A 159 2.52 9.46 2.57
C ILE A 159 3.35 9.58 1.29
N THR A 160 3.30 10.74 0.66
CA THR A 160 4.11 11.10 -0.52
C THR A 160 5.09 12.22 -0.24
N ASP A 161 5.05 12.83 0.96
CA ASP A 161 6.07 13.78 1.40
C ASP A 161 7.44 13.07 1.53
N PRO A 162 8.47 13.48 0.77
CA PRO A 162 9.75 12.77 0.75
C PRO A 162 10.44 12.73 2.11
N LYS A 163 10.34 13.81 2.90
CA LYS A 163 11.02 13.89 4.21
C LYS A 163 10.33 12.99 5.21
N LYS A 164 8.99 12.92 5.18
CA LYS A 164 8.24 12.07 6.10
C LYS A 164 8.43 10.59 5.79
N VAL A 165 8.50 10.21 4.51
CA VAL A 165 8.82 8.83 4.12
C VAL A 165 10.23 8.45 4.59
N GLU A 166 11.22 9.33 4.39
CA GLU A 166 12.59 9.13 4.87
C GLU A 166 12.68 9.02 6.41
N GLU A 167 11.95 9.88 7.13
CA GLU A 167 11.91 9.91 8.60
C GLU A 167 11.35 8.61 9.20
N LEU A 168 10.30 8.04 8.59
CA LEU A 168 9.59 6.87 9.12
C LEU A 168 10.20 5.53 8.69
N LEU A 169 10.96 5.49 7.59
CA LEU A 169 11.55 4.26 7.07
C LEU A 169 12.39 3.49 8.11
N PRO A 170 13.24 4.12 8.95
CA PRO A 170 13.98 3.40 9.98
C PRO A 170 13.10 2.62 10.97
N GLU A 171 11.94 3.16 11.35
CA GLU A 171 11.00 2.45 12.23
C GLU A 171 10.40 1.23 11.51
N ALA A 172 9.98 1.39 10.25
CA ALA A 172 9.45 0.29 9.45
C ALA A 172 10.49 -0.85 9.32
N LEU A 173 11.75 -0.51 9.04
CA LEU A 173 12.85 -1.47 8.96
C LEU A 173 13.09 -2.23 10.28
N GLN A 174 12.98 -1.56 11.42
CA GLN A 174 13.09 -2.20 12.73
C GLN A 174 11.95 -3.20 12.96
N ARG A 175 10.72 -2.85 12.55
CA ARG A 175 9.57 -3.77 12.66
C ARG A 175 9.74 -4.99 11.76
N TYR A 176 10.20 -4.82 10.53
CA TYR A 176 10.49 -5.94 9.64
C TYR A 176 11.54 -6.88 10.25
N ALA A 177 12.63 -6.32 10.79
CA ALA A 177 13.66 -7.11 11.45
C ALA A 177 13.12 -7.90 12.66
N ALA A 178 12.27 -7.29 13.48
CA ALA A 178 11.64 -7.96 14.61
C ALA A 178 10.70 -9.09 14.18
N ARG A 179 9.94 -8.90 13.10
CA ARG A 179 9.08 -9.95 12.51
C ARG A 179 9.92 -11.11 11.96
N ASP A 180 11.01 -10.79 11.26
CA ASP A 180 11.92 -11.80 10.70
C ASP A 180 12.62 -12.60 11.81
N GLU A 181 12.98 -11.97 12.92
CA GLU A 181 13.55 -12.65 14.10
C GLU A 181 12.55 -13.62 14.73
N ARG A 182 11.29 -13.20 14.92
CA ARG A 182 10.23 -14.06 15.45
C ARG A 182 9.96 -15.26 14.53
N ALA A 183 9.87 -15.03 13.22
CA ALA A 183 9.63 -16.09 12.25
C ALA A 183 10.74 -17.16 12.26
N ARG A 184 11.99 -16.78 12.51
CA ARG A 184 13.12 -17.73 12.62
C ARG A 184 13.08 -18.59 13.88
N GLN A 185 12.36 -18.17 14.92
CA GLN A 185 12.25 -18.93 16.17
C GLN A 185 11.20 -20.04 16.07
N LEU A 186 10.28 -19.97 15.12
CA LEU A 186 9.29 -21.01 14.83
C LEU A 186 9.97 -22.17 14.11
N LYS A 187 9.98 -23.36 14.73
CA LYS A 187 10.44 -24.60 14.10
C LYS A 187 9.26 -25.51 13.80
N ASP A 188 9.40 -26.35 12.78
CA ASP A 188 8.39 -27.37 12.44
C ASP A 188 8.04 -28.28 13.63
N GLU A 189 8.97 -28.50 14.56
CA GLU A 189 8.78 -29.31 15.77
C GLU A 189 7.92 -28.62 16.86
N ASP A 190 7.80 -27.29 16.81
CA ASP A 190 7.12 -26.48 17.84
C ASP A 190 5.63 -26.22 17.50
N VAL A 191 5.12 -26.75 16.37
CA VAL A 191 3.76 -26.47 15.87
C VAL A 191 2.94 -27.75 15.77
N GLU A 192 1.93 -27.89 16.63
CA GLU A 192 0.95 -28.99 16.61
C GLU A 192 -0.30 -28.62 15.78
N THR A 193 -0.11 -28.07 14.58
CA THR A 193 -1.15 -27.64 13.61
C THR A 193 -2.07 -26.49 14.02
#